data_AF-A0A4T0FI49-F1
#
_entry.id   AF-A0A4T0FI49-F1
#
_cell.length_a   1.000
_cell.length_b   1.000
_cell.length_c   1.000
_cell.angle_alpha   90.00
_cell.angle_beta   90.00
_cell.angle_gamma   90.00
#
_symmetry.space_group_name_H-M   'P 1'
#
loop_
_entity.id
_entity.type
_entity.pdbx_description
1 polymer ?
#
loop_
_entity_poly.entity_id
_entity_poly.type
_entity_poly.pdbx_seq_one_letter_code
_entity_poly.pdbx_strand_id
1 'polypeptide(L)'
;MKSENFDQIVRLATLVNCNYELSSEVVELDGRISNSTRSLKLARQVDDLSRRDTALSEALDKAREDIDRATHKIHARRRSLQERRRHLSELVEKEETGTATVASTSKRALPLSTKKRAKTIRSHLLSTLSALFPIVNLNSTFTFSILGLTLDHHNPIHSSSALGYTCLLTLLLSDYLSTHLPYQIVYKGSQSYIIDNISNIRGSNAFPLHAHLKKDHLYRLQYAIYLLNKDIEVVGVVYLHKRIC
;
A
#
# COMPACT_ATOMS: atom_id res chain seq x y z
N MET A 1 55.29 88.13 20.34
CA MET A 1 55.13 86.75 19.81
C MET A 1 54.51 85.76 20.81
N LYS A 2 53.68 86.18 21.79
CA LYS A 2 53.09 85.26 22.79
C LYS A 2 51.56 85.08 22.70
N SER A 3 50.83 85.94 21.99
CA SER A 3 49.36 85.84 21.88
C SER A 3 48.90 84.81 20.85
N GLU A 4 49.57 84.70 19.70
CA GLU A 4 49.16 83.77 18.63
C GLU A 4 49.27 82.28 19.05
N ASN A 5 50.21 81.94 19.92
CA ASN A 5 50.36 80.57 20.44
C ASN A 5 49.24 80.20 21.42
N PHE A 6 48.78 81.16 22.23
CA PHE A 6 47.68 80.96 23.16
C PHE A 6 46.34 80.78 22.43
N ASP A 7 46.08 81.59 21.40
CA ASP A 7 44.88 81.45 20.57
C ASP A 7 44.82 80.10 19.84
N GLN A 8 45.96 79.60 19.35
CA GLN A 8 46.03 78.28 18.72
C GLN A 8 45.73 77.16 19.72
N ILE A 9 46.23 77.25 20.95
CA ILE A 9 45.95 76.28 22.02
C ILE A 9 44.45 76.27 22.38
N VAL A 10 43.83 77.45 22.48
CA VAL A 10 42.39 77.58 22.77
C VAL A 10 41.54 76.99 21.63
N ARG A 11 41.92 77.23 20.37
CA ARG A 11 41.27 76.61 19.20
C ARG A 11 41.42 75.08 19.18
N LEU A 12 42.58 74.57 19.57
CA LEU A 12 42.81 73.14 19.63
C LEU A 12 42.01 72.49 20.77
N ALA A 13 41.93 73.14 21.93
CA ALA A 13 41.12 72.68 23.05
C ALA A 13 39.62 72.66 22.72
N THR A 14 39.12 73.70 22.04
CA THR A 14 37.72 73.74 21.57
C THR A 14 37.44 72.65 20.53
N LEU A 15 38.35 72.41 19.58
CA LEU A 15 38.23 71.30 18.61
C LEU A 15 38.23 69.92 19.27
N VAL A 16 39.06 69.72 20.31
CA VAL A 16 39.06 68.46 21.08
C VAL A 16 37.73 68.28 21.82
N ASN A 17 37.19 69.35 22.40
CA ASN A 17 35.89 69.29 23.09
C ASN A 17 34.74 68.98 22.11
N CYS A 18 34.72 69.64 20.95
CA CYS A 18 33.75 69.34 19.89
C CYS A 18 33.89 67.89 19.38
N ASN A 19 35.12 67.37 19.21
CA ASN A 19 35.33 65.98 18.81
C ASN A 19 34.81 65.00 19.86
N TYR A 20 34.98 65.32 21.15
CA TYR A 20 34.44 64.51 22.24
C TYR A 20 32.91 64.52 22.24
N GLU A 21 32.28 65.68 22.08
CA GLU A 21 30.82 65.83 21.97
C GLU A 21 30.27 65.06 20.75
N LEU A 22 30.88 65.21 19.57
CA LEU A 22 30.54 64.46 18.35
C LEU A 22 30.66 62.94 18.56
N SER A 23 31.72 62.48 19.23
CA SER A 23 31.91 61.06 19.52
C SER A 23 30.84 60.53 20.46
N SER A 24 30.44 61.33 21.46
CA SER A 24 29.35 60.99 22.37
C SER A 24 28.01 60.89 21.64
N GLU A 25 27.69 61.85 20.77
CA GLU A 25 26.47 61.82 19.96
C GLU A 25 26.41 60.62 19.00
N VAL A 26 27.54 60.24 18.39
CA VAL A 26 27.61 59.06 17.51
C VAL A 26 27.27 57.79 18.29
N VAL A 27 27.78 57.62 19.51
CA VAL A 27 27.46 56.46 20.37
C VAL A 27 25.98 56.43 20.73
N GLU A 28 25.38 57.58 21.05
CA GLU A 28 23.95 57.67 21.32
C GLU A 28 23.09 57.34 20.10
N LEU A 29 23.46 57.86 18.93
CA LEU A 29 22.77 57.57 17.67
C LEU A 29 22.86 56.09 17.30
N ASP A 30 24.03 55.47 17.46
CA ASP A 30 24.20 54.03 17.19
C ASP A 30 23.36 53.17 18.15
N GLY A 31 23.26 53.58 19.42
CA GLY A 31 22.34 52.96 20.39
C GLY A 31 20.87 53.08 19.97
N ARG A 32 20.43 54.25 19.49
CA ARG A 32 19.07 54.47 18.99
C ARG A 32 18.79 53.65 17.73
N ILE A 33 19.73 53.59 16.80
CA ILE A 33 19.61 52.78 15.57
C ILE A 33 19.54 51.30 15.91
N SER A 34 20.39 50.82 16.83
CA SER A 34 20.38 49.42 17.30
C SER A 34 19.05 49.03 17.94
N ASN A 35 18.48 49.91 18.78
CA ASN A 35 17.16 49.67 19.38
C ASN A 35 16.03 49.69 18.34
N SER A 36 16.04 50.66 17.42
CA SER A 36 15.05 50.77 16.34
C SER A 36 15.09 49.55 15.41
N THR A 37 16.28 49.12 15.00
CA THR A 37 16.45 47.92 14.16
C THR A 37 16.00 46.64 14.87
N ARG A 38 16.24 46.51 16.19
CA ARG A 38 15.73 45.39 16.99
C ARG A 38 14.20 45.40 17.04
N SER A 39 13.58 46.56 17.29
CA SER A 39 12.12 46.73 17.29
C SER A 39 11.50 46.34 15.94
N LEU A 40 12.09 46.79 14.82
CA LEU A 40 11.64 46.43 13.48
C LEU A 40 11.75 44.92 13.19
N LYS A 41 12.81 44.26 13.65
CA LYS A 41 12.96 42.80 13.52
C LYS A 41 11.87 42.05 14.29
N LEU A 42 11.60 42.47 15.53
CA LEU A 42 10.53 41.92 16.36
C LEU A 42 9.16 42.12 15.73
N ALA A 43 8.86 43.32 15.22
CA ALA A 43 7.60 43.62 14.55
C ALA A 43 7.37 42.72 13.32
N ARG A 44 8.39 42.56 12.46
CA ARG A 44 8.32 41.65 11.32
C ARG A 44 8.08 40.19 11.73
N GLN A 45 8.75 39.75 12.80
CA GLN A 45 8.58 38.39 13.30
C GLN A 45 7.17 38.16 13.85
N VAL A 46 6.57 39.16 14.51
CA VAL A 46 5.17 39.10 14.95
C VAL A 46 4.24 39.02 13.75
N ASP A 47 4.41 39.88 12.74
CA ASP A 47 3.59 39.85 11.52
C ASP A 47 3.68 38.50 10.79
N ASP A 48 4.88 37.92 10.68
CA ASP A 48 5.09 36.61 10.06
C ASP A 48 4.42 35.48 10.85
N LEU A 49 4.48 35.53 12.18
CA LEU A 49 3.79 34.56 13.04
C LEU A 49 2.27 34.72 12.94
N SER A 50 1.76 35.95 12.94
CA SER A 50 0.33 36.22 12.77
C SER A 50 -0.19 35.70 11.43
N ARG A 51 0.55 35.88 10.33
CA ARG A 51 0.18 35.33 9.01
C ARG A 51 0.17 33.80 8.99
N ARG A 52 1.12 33.16 9.70
CA ARG A 52 1.14 31.70 9.82
C ARG A 52 -0.04 31.20 10.64
N ASP A 53 -0.39 31.90 11.72
CA ASP A 53 -1.52 31.54 12.57
C ASP A 53 -2.85 31.64 11.80
N THR A 54 -3.06 32.71 11.03
CA THR A 54 -4.25 32.83 10.18
C THR A 54 -4.31 31.74 9.11
N ALA A 55 -3.19 31.43 8.45
CA ALA A 55 -3.13 30.36 7.46
C ALA A 55 -3.41 28.97 8.07
N LEU A 56 -2.91 28.72 9.28
CA LEU A 56 -3.19 27.47 10.01
C LEU A 56 -4.66 27.39 10.44
N SER A 57 -5.25 28.49 10.91
CA SER A 57 -6.68 28.54 11.24
C SER A 57 -7.54 28.22 10.03
N GLU A 58 -7.26 28.85 8.87
CA GLU A 58 -8.00 28.58 7.63
C GLU A 58 -7.86 27.12 7.17
N ALA A 59 -6.67 26.52 7.31
CA ALA A 59 -6.46 25.12 6.99
C ALA A 59 -7.24 24.19 7.92
N LEU A 60 -7.33 24.54 9.21
CA LEU A 60 -8.08 23.79 10.21
C LEU A 60 -9.58 23.83 9.94
N ASP A 61 -10.10 24.99 9.56
CA ASP A 61 -11.52 25.15 9.19
C ASP A 61 -11.86 24.33 7.94
N LYS A 62 -11.02 24.36 6.90
CA LYS A 62 -11.19 23.50 5.71
C LYS A 62 -11.18 22.02 6.06
N ALA A 63 -10.27 21.59 6.92
CA ALA A 63 -10.19 20.20 7.36
C ALA A 63 -11.44 19.77 8.15
N ARG A 64 -11.99 20.66 8.99
CA ARG A 64 -13.25 20.42 9.70
C ARG A 64 -14.41 20.24 8.73
N GLU A 65 -14.53 21.13 7.74
CA GLU A 65 -15.58 20.98 6.72
C GLU A 65 -15.45 19.68 5.92
N ASP A 66 -14.23 19.23 5.60
CA ASP A 66 -14.01 17.96 4.91
C ASP A 66 -14.45 16.76 5.76
N ILE A 67 -14.17 16.79 7.06
CA ILE A 67 -14.64 15.78 8.02
C ILE A 67 -16.18 15.76 8.03
N ASP A 68 -16.83 16.91 8.12
CA ASP A 68 -18.29 17.00 8.13
C ASP A 68 -18.90 16.50 6.80
N ARG A 69 -18.30 16.86 5.66
CA ARG A 69 -18.70 16.31 4.35
C ARG A 69 -18.57 14.79 4.30
N ALA A 70 -17.50 14.23 4.86
CA ALA A 70 -17.27 12.79 4.89
C ALA A 70 -18.26 12.07 5.83
N THR A 71 -18.52 12.61 7.02
CA THR A 71 -19.48 12.03 7.97
C THR A 71 -20.89 12.03 7.38
N HIS A 72 -21.32 13.12 6.73
CA HIS A 72 -22.61 13.18 6.03
C HIS A 72 -22.74 12.09 4.94
N LYS A 73 -21.69 11.88 4.13
CA LYS A 73 -21.68 10.81 3.11
C LYS A 73 -21.80 9.41 3.74
N ILE A 74 -21.09 9.16 4.84
CA ILE A 74 -21.17 7.88 5.56
C ILE A 74 -22.58 7.67 6.13
N HIS A 75 -23.18 8.68 6.74
CA HIS A 75 -24.54 8.60 7.28
C HIS A 75 -25.59 8.34 6.18
N ALA A 76 -25.49 9.04 5.04
CA ALA A 76 -26.38 8.81 3.90
C ALA A 76 -26.25 7.37 3.37
N ARG A 77 -25.03 6.85 3.23
CA ARG A 77 -24.79 5.47 2.78
C ARG A 77 -25.31 4.44 3.77
N ARG A 78 -25.14 4.67 5.08
CA ARG A 78 -25.69 3.81 6.14
C ARG A 78 -27.21 3.74 6.09
N ARG A 79 -27.89 4.88 5.92
CA ARG A 79 -29.36 4.93 5.76
C ARG A 79 -29.82 4.13 4.54
N SER A 80 -29.20 4.35 3.38
CA SER A 80 -29.54 3.60 2.16
C SER A 80 -29.34 2.08 2.31
N LEU A 81 -28.27 1.66 3.00
CA LEU A 81 -28.04 0.24 3.29
C LEU A 81 -29.09 -0.33 4.27
N GLN A 82 -29.50 0.45 5.27
CA GLN A 82 -30.54 0.04 6.21
C GLN A 82 -31.90 -0.12 5.52
N GLU A 83 -32.27 0.81 4.64
CA GLU A 83 -33.49 0.71 3.82
C GLU A 83 -33.48 -0.54 2.92
N ARG A 84 -32.35 -0.82 2.25
CA ARG A 84 -32.21 -2.04 1.43
C ARG A 84 -32.32 -3.31 2.27
N ARG A 85 -31.73 -3.33 3.47
CA ARG A 85 -31.86 -4.46 4.40
C ARG A 85 -33.30 -4.67 4.85
N ARG A 86 -34.02 -3.59 5.16
CA ARG A 86 -35.44 -3.66 5.53
C ARG A 86 -36.30 -4.17 4.37
N HIS A 87 -36.05 -3.67 3.16
CA HIS A 87 -36.75 -4.15 1.97
C HIS A 87 -36.47 -5.64 1.72
N LEU A 88 -35.23 -6.10 1.88
CA LEU A 88 -34.90 -7.52 1.77
C LEU A 88 -35.58 -8.36 2.85
N SER A 89 -35.64 -7.90 4.10
CA SER A 89 -36.36 -8.63 5.15
C SER A 89 -37.87 -8.70 4.88
N GLU A 90 -38.48 -7.62 4.40
CA GLU A 90 -39.90 -7.60 4.00
C GLU A 90 -40.18 -8.56 2.84
N LEU A 91 -39.26 -8.70 1.88
CA LEU A 91 -39.39 -9.67 0.79
C LEU A 91 -39.26 -11.12 1.27
N VAL A 92 -38.34 -11.39 2.20
CA VAL A 92 -38.17 -12.72 2.81
C VAL A 92 -39.42 -13.12 3.60
N GLU A 93 -39.98 -12.23 4.42
CA GLU A 93 -41.22 -12.51 5.17
C GLU A 93 -42.43 -12.76 4.25
N LYS A 94 -42.52 -12.03 3.12
CA LYS A 94 -43.53 -12.30 2.08
C LYS A 94 -43.35 -13.66 1.41
N GLU A 95 -42.11 -14.09 1.19
CA GLU A 95 -41.82 -15.42 0.66
C GLU A 95 -42.12 -16.53 1.68
N GLU A 96 -41.83 -16.30 2.96
CA GLU A 96 -42.13 -17.24 4.06
C GLU A 96 -43.65 -17.41 4.27
N THR A 97 -44.42 -16.32 4.21
CA THR A 97 -45.89 -16.38 4.32
C THR A 97 -46.55 -16.98 3.07
N GLY A 98 -45.99 -16.74 1.87
CA GLY A 98 -46.43 -17.37 0.62
C GLY A 98 -46.05 -18.86 0.48
N THR A 99 -45.06 -19.33 1.24
CA THR A 99 -44.60 -20.75 1.21
C THR A 99 -45.24 -21.63 2.29
N ALA A 100 -45.90 -21.05 3.29
CA ALA A 100 -46.57 -21.79 4.36
C ALA A 100 -47.69 -22.73 3.88
N THR A 101 -48.29 -22.50 2.70
CA THR A 101 -49.33 -23.37 2.12
C THR A 101 -48.79 -24.51 1.24
N VAL A 102 -47.49 -24.53 0.89
CA VAL A 102 -46.91 -25.51 -0.07
C VAL A 102 -45.63 -26.21 0.44
N ALA A 103 -45.07 -25.81 1.59
CA ALA A 103 -43.69 -26.17 1.96
C ALA A 103 -43.49 -27.17 3.11
N SER A 104 -44.44 -28.05 3.44
CA SER A 104 -44.21 -29.06 4.50
C SER A 104 -43.40 -30.30 4.09
N THR A 105 -42.99 -30.48 2.81
CA THR A 105 -42.30 -31.74 2.42
C THR A 105 -41.10 -31.66 1.47
N SER A 106 -40.62 -30.49 1.00
CA SER A 106 -39.65 -30.52 -0.14
C SER A 106 -38.39 -29.63 -0.08
N LYS A 107 -38.24 -28.67 0.86
CA LYS A 107 -37.12 -27.70 0.75
C LYS A 107 -35.85 -28.01 1.56
N ARG A 108 -35.82 -29.04 2.42
CA ARG A 108 -34.58 -29.47 3.11
C ARG A 108 -33.75 -30.54 2.37
N ALA A 109 -34.28 -31.17 1.31
CA ALA A 109 -33.59 -32.24 0.59
C ALA A 109 -32.70 -31.77 -0.58
N LEU A 110 -32.97 -30.59 -1.14
CA LEU A 110 -32.22 -30.02 -2.27
C LEU A 110 -30.75 -29.64 -1.96
N PRO A 111 -30.40 -29.04 -0.79
CA PRO A 111 -29.02 -28.61 -0.55
C PRO A 111 -28.02 -29.75 -0.34
N LEU A 112 -28.44 -30.93 0.14
CA LEU A 112 -27.52 -32.06 0.30
C LEU A 112 -27.20 -32.74 -1.04
N SER A 113 -28.19 -32.83 -1.94
CA SER A 113 -27.99 -33.39 -3.29
C SER A 113 -27.04 -32.51 -4.12
N THR A 114 -27.22 -31.19 -4.08
CA THR A 114 -26.35 -30.25 -4.80
C THR A 114 -24.93 -30.22 -4.24
N LYS A 115 -24.74 -30.27 -2.92
CA LYS A 115 -23.41 -30.37 -2.29
C LYS A 115 -22.68 -31.66 -2.68
N LYS A 116 -23.37 -32.81 -2.66
CA LYS A 116 -22.79 -34.09 -3.11
C LYS A 116 -22.39 -34.03 -4.57
N ARG A 117 -23.26 -33.53 -5.45
CA ARG A 117 -22.98 -33.34 -6.88
C ARG A 117 -21.78 -32.42 -7.11
N ALA A 118 -21.70 -31.31 -6.38
CA ALA A 118 -20.57 -30.38 -6.47
C ALA A 118 -19.26 -31.00 -5.96
N LYS A 119 -19.29 -31.89 -4.95
CA LYS A 119 -18.12 -32.66 -4.50
C LYS A 119 -17.64 -33.61 -5.60
N THR A 120 -18.55 -34.36 -6.23
CA THR A 120 -18.23 -35.28 -7.35
C THR A 120 -17.66 -34.55 -8.56
N ILE A 121 -18.23 -33.40 -8.93
CA ILE A 121 -17.71 -32.58 -10.03
C ILE A 121 -16.31 -32.08 -9.70
N ARG A 122 -16.07 -31.56 -8.48
CA ARG A 122 -14.72 -31.11 -8.07
C ARG A 122 -13.70 -32.23 -8.07
N SER A 123 -14.05 -33.44 -7.59
CA SER A 123 -13.12 -34.58 -7.63
C SER A 123 -12.80 -35.00 -9.07
N HIS A 124 -13.80 -34.96 -9.97
CA HIS A 124 -13.56 -35.24 -11.38
C HIS A 124 -12.64 -34.18 -12.00
N LEU A 125 -12.90 -32.89 -11.78
CA LEU A 125 -12.06 -31.80 -12.29
C LEU A 125 -10.62 -31.90 -11.78
N LEU A 126 -10.43 -32.25 -10.50
CA LEU A 126 -9.09 -32.46 -9.94
C LEU A 126 -8.39 -33.67 -10.58
N SER A 127 -9.11 -34.75 -10.83
CA SER A 127 -8.59 -35.91 -11.56
C SER A 127 -8.20 -35.54 -13.00
N THR A 128 -9.02 -34.73 -13.67
CA THR A 128 -8.70 -34.21 -15.01
C THR A 128 -7.47 -33.31 -15.00
N LEU A 129 -7.34 -32.41 -14.02
CA LEU A 129 -6.13 -31.57 -13.87
C LEU A 129 -4.88 -32.41 -13.63
N SER A 130 -4.96 -33.45 -12.82
CA SER A 130 -3.84 -34.37 -12.59
C SER A 130 -3.40 -35.09 -13.86
N ALA A 131 -4.33 -35.39 -14.78
CA ALA A 131 -4.02 -35.97 -16.07
C ALA A 131 -3.47 -34.94 -17.07
N LEU A 132 -3.98 -33.70 -17.03
CA LEU A 132 -3.54 -32.61 -17.91
C LEU A 132 -2.14 -32.11 -17.54
N PHE A 133 -1.79 -32.06 -16.25
CA PHE A 133 -0.50 -31.60 -15.75
C PHE A 133 0.23 -32.73 -15.02
N PRO A 134 0.75 -33.74 -15.75
CA PRO A 134 1.50 -34.82 -15.12
C PRO A 134 2.79 -34.26 -14.50
N ILE A 135 2.93 -34.49 -13.19
CA ILE A 135 4.15 -34.18 -12.44
C ILE A 135 4.88 -35.50 -12.23
N VAL A 136 6.04 -35.64 -12.89
CA VAL A 136 6.84 -36.87 -12.86
C VAL A 136 8.19 -36.57 -12.24
N ASN A 137 8.64 -37.45 -11.34
CA ASN A 137 10.00 -37.44 -10.85
C ASN A 137 10.88 -38.24 -11.81
N LEU A 138 11.89 -37.60 -12.38
CA LEU A 138 12.71 -38.19 -13.45
C LEU A 138 13.87 -39.03 -12.91
N ASN A 139 14.49 -38.64 -11.79
CA ASN A 139 15.69 -39.28 -11.26
C ASN A 139 15.71 -39.30 -9.72
N SER A 140 16.53 -40.18 -9.14
CA SER A 140 16.79 -40.26 -7.69
C SER A 140 17.34 -38.96 -7.05
N THR A 141 17.65 -37.93 -7.85
CA THR A 141 18.22 -36.63 -7.45
C THR A 141 17.18 -35.52 -7.21
N PHE A 142 15.91 -35.86 -6.95
CA PHE A 142 14.81 -34.90 -6.72
C PHE A 142 14.55 -33.95 -7.91
N THR A 143 14.77 -34.42 -9.14
CA THR A 143 14.47 -33.64 -10.35
C THR A 143 13.04 -33.91 -10.80
N PHE A 144 12.22 -32.85 -10.82
CA PHE A 144 10.82 -32.93 -11.19
C PHE A 144 10.59 -32.35 -12.59
N SER A 145 9.62 -32.93 -13.28
CA SER A 145 9.16 -32.49 -14.58
C SER A 145 7.64 -32.30 -14.57
N ILE A 146 7.18 -31.20 -15.18
CA ILE A 146 5.76 -30.94 -15.40
C ILE A 146 5.53 -30.87 -16.91
N LEU A 147 4.57 -31.64 -17.43
CA LEU A 147 4.30 -31.71 -18.88
C LEU A 147 5.55 -32.09 -19.73
N GLY A 148 6.50 -32.83 -19.15
CA GLY A 148 7.77 -33.18 -19.81
C GLY A 148 8.84 -32.07 -19.76
N LEU A 149 8.56 -30.93 -19.12
CA LEU A 149 9.51 -29.84 -18.90
C LEU A 149 10.18 -29.96 -17.53
N THR A 150 11.50 -30.02 -17.53
CA THR A 150 12.30 -30.16 -16.32
C THR A 150 12.42 -28.85 -15.56
N LEU A 151 12.26 -28.91 -14.24
CA LEU A 151 12.66 -27.83 -13.32
C LEU A 151 14.14 -28.01 -12.97
N ASP A 152 15.02 -27.71 -13.93
CA ASP A 152 16.47 -27.82 -13.75
C ASP A 152 17.20 -26.53 -14.11
N HIS A 153 18.33 -26.28 -13.45
CA HIS A 153 19.18 -25.13 -13.69
C HIS A 153 19.86 -25.16 -15.06
N HIS A 154 19.97 -26.34 -15.68
CA HIS A 154 20.65 -26.51 -16.96
C HIS A 154 19.94 -25.81 -18.12
N ASN A 155 18.60 -25.75 -18.11
CA ASN A 155 17.82 -25.15 -19.20
C ASN A 155 16.84 -24.10 -18.67
N PRO A 156 17.21 -22.80 -18.70
CA PRO A 156 16.38 -21.74 -18.13
C PRO A 156 15.03 -21.58 -18.85
N ILE A 157 14.95 -21.91 -20.14
CA ILE A 157 13.70 -21.86 -20.93
C ILE A 157 12.69 -22.91 -20.43
N HIS A 158 13.15 -24.15 -20.24
CA HIS A 158 12.32 -25.24 -19.74
C HIS A 158 11.86 -24.94 -18.32
N SER A 159 12.76 -24.49 -17.44
CA SER A 159 12.43 -24.12 -16.06
C SER A 159 11.44 -22.96 -15.97
N SER A 160 11.59 -21.91 -16.78
CA SER A 160 10.64 -20.79 -16.81
C SER A 160 9.26 -21.24 -17.28
N SER A 161 9.21 -22.12 -18.29
CA SER A 161 7.95 -22.65 -18.82
C SER A 161 7.28 -23.59 -17.82
N ALA A 162 8.06 -24.46 -17.16
CA ALA A 162 7.59 -25.34 -16.11
C ALA A 162 6.99 -24.54 -14.93
N LEU A 163 7.69 -23.50 -14.45
CA LEU A 163 7.16 -22.59 -13.43
C LEU A 163 5.88 -21.87 -13.87
N GLY A 164 5.81 -21.47 -15.15
CA GLY A 164 4.59 -20.93 -15.75
C GLY A 164 3.42 -21.90 -15.68
N TYR A 165 3.62 -23.17 -16.05
CA TYR A 165 2.57 -24.20 -15.94
C TYR A 165 2.20 -24.51 -14.49
N THR A 166 3.16 -24.49 -13.55
CA THR A 166 2.87 -24.59 -12.13
C THR A 166 1.97 -23.45 -11.65
N CYS A 167 2.21 -22.21 -12.10
CA CYS A 167 1.33 -21.08 -11.81
C CYS A 167 -0.08 -21.27 -12.34
N LEU A 168 -0.20 -21.71 -13.59
CA LEU A 168 -1.50 -22.00 -14.19
C LEU A 168 -2.24 -23.08 -13.41
N LEU A 169 -1.54 -24.16 -13.03
CA LEU A 169 -2.11 -25.23 -12.21
C LEU A 169 -2.58 -24.71 -10.85
N THR A 170 -1.78 -23.93 -10.13
CA THR A 170 -2.17 -23.33 -8.84
C THR A 170 -3.38 -22.41 -8.98
N LEU A 171 -3.43 -21.60 -10.04
CA LEU A 171 -4.56 -20.71 -10.32
C LEU A 171 -5.85 -21.50 -10.58
N LEU A 172 -5.78 -22.55 -11.42
CA LEU A 172 -6.92 -23.42 -11.71
C LEU A 172 -7.39 -24.18 -10.46
N LEU A 173 -6.46 -24.69 -9.66
CA LEU A 173 -6.77 -25.34 -8.38
C LEU A 173 -7.48 -24.38 -7.44
N SER A 174 -7.00 -23.13 -7.35
CA SER A 174 -7.60 -22.14 -6.48
C SER A 174 -9.02 -21.79 -6.90
N ASP A 175 -9.27 -21.67 -8.21
CA ASP A 175 -10.60 -21.40 -8.74
C ASP A 175 -11.58 -22.55 -8.46
N TYR A 176 -11.17 -23.80 -8.76
CA TYR A 176 -12.01 -24.98 -8.52
C TYR A 176 -12.27 -25.27 -7.04
N LEU A 177 -11.29 -24.99 -6.18
CA LEU A 177 -11.44 -25.09 -4.74
C LEU A 177 -12.09 -23.85 -4.13
N SER A 178 -12.37 -22.81 -4.93
CA SER A 178 -12.92 -21.53 -4.46
C SER A 178 -12.13 -20.97 -3.28
N THR A 179 -10.80 -20.99 -3.39
CA THR A 179 -9.86 -20.44 -2.42
C THR A 179 -9.34 -19.09 -2.88
N HIS A 180 -9.05 -18.21 -1.93
CA HIS A 180 -8.37 -16.96 -2.21
C HIS A 180 -6.86 -17.17 -2.03
N LEU A 181 -6.07 -16.80 -3.04
CA LEU A 181 -4.62 -16.83 -2.96
C LEU A 181 -4.12 -15.55 -2.27
N PRO A 182 -3.17 -15.65 -1.33
CA PRO A 182 -2.59 -14.47 -0.68
C PRO A 182 -1.78 -13.61 -1.66
N TYR A 183 -1.11 -14.22 -2.64
CA TYR A 183 -0.35 -13.50 -3.66
C TYR A 183 -1.04 -13.58 -5.01
N GLN A 184 -1.00 -12.49 -5.77
CA GLN A 184 -1.66 -12.43 -7.07
C GLN A 184 -0.75 -13.05 -8.14
N ILE A 185 -1.17 -14.19 -8.68
CA ILE A 185 -0.49 -14.85 -9.79
C ILE A 185 -1.00 -14.27 -11.13
N VAL A 186 -0.08 -13.84 -12.00
CA VAL A 186 -0.40 -13.46 -13.38
C VAL A 186 0.28 -14.43 -14.34
N TYR A 187 -0.53 -15.27 -14.98
CA TYR A 187 -0.05 -16.24 -15.96
C TYR A 187 0.21 -15.57 -17.31
N LYS A 188 1.44 -15.69 -17.80
CA LYS A 188 1.90 -15.27 -19.14
C LYS A 188 2.83 -16.32 -19.75
N GLY A 189 2.50 -17.60 -19.61
CA GLY A 189 3.35 -18.70 -20.09
C GLY A 189 4.72 -18.70 -19.40
N SER A 190 5.80 -18.73 -20.20
CA SER A 190 7.19 -18.71 -19.69
C SER A 190 7.59 -17.38 -19.04
N GLN A 191 6.81 -16.31 -19.20
CA GLN A 191 7.05 -14.99 -18.62
C GLN A 191 6.06 -14.64 -17.49
N SER A 192 5.53 -15.66 -16.82
CA SER A 192 4.62 -15.47 -15.69
C SER A 192 5.32 -14.74 -14.52
N TYR A 193 4.52 -14.04 -13.70
CA TYR A 193 5.01 -13.31 -12.54
C TYR A 193 3.98 -13.30 -11.42
N ILE A 194 4.45 -13.06 -10.19
CA ILE A 194 3.63 -12.96 -8.98
C ILE A 194 3.76 -11.56 -8.43
N ILE A 195 2.65 -11.00 -7.95
CA ILE A 195 2.61 -9.66 -7.37
C ILE A 195 2.47 -9.79 -5.85
N ASP A 196 3.37 -9.12 -5.12
CA ASP A 196 3.25 -8.95 -3.66
C ASP A 196 3.17 -7.46 -3.31
N ASN A 197 1.98 -7.04 -2.87
CA ASN A 197 1.65 -5.64 -2.57
C ASN A 197 2.33 -5.11 -1.30
N ILE A 198 2.84 -5.98 -0.42
CA ILE A 198 3.48 -5.59 0.85
C ILE A 198 5.00 -5.77 0.85
N SER A 199 5.57 -6.30 -0.24
CA SER A 199 7.01 -6.54 -0.32
C SER A 199 7.80 -5.22 -0.25
N ASN A 200 8.88 -5.21 0.52
CA ASN A 200 9.78 -4.05 0.67
C ASN A 200 11.06 -4.18 -0.18
N ILE A 201 11.04 -5.08 -1.19
CA ILE A 201 12.18 -5.37 -2.06
C ILE A 201 12.30 -4.25 -3.10
N ARG A 202 13.53 -3.74 -3.32
CA ARG A 202 13.79 -2.66 -4.29
C ARG A 202 13.32 -3.03 -5.69
N GLY A 203 12.47 -2.20 -6.30
CA GLY A 203 12.00 -2.32 -7.68
C GLY A 203 10.47 -2.40 -7.76
N SER A 204 9.95 -3.01 -8.83
CA SER A 204 8.51 -3.28 -8.96
C SER A 204 8.03 -4.30 -7.93
N ASN A 205 6.77 -4.27 -7.52
CA ASN A 205 6.16 -5.31 -6.67
C ASN A 205 5.77 -6.58 -7.47
N ALA A 206 6.06 -6.59 -8.78
CA ALA A 206 5.95 -7.78 -9.62
C ALA A 206 7.28 -8.55 -9.63
N PHE A 207 7.21 -9.81 -9.25
CA PHE A 207 8.34 -10.74 -9.18
C PHE A 207 8.26 -11.75 -10.32
N PRO A 208 9.21 -11.72 -11.27
CA PRO A 208 9.20 -12.61 -12.42
C PRO A 208 9.56 -14.05 -12.02
N LEU A 209 8.87 -15.02 -12.62
CA LEU A 209 9.17 -16.45 -12.48
C LEU A 209 10.01 -17.01 -13.63
N HIS A 210 10.61 -16.13 -14.43
CA HIS A 210 11.46 -16.53 -15.55
C HIS A 210 12.94 -16.54 -15.14
N ALA A 211 13.64 -17.61 -15.51
CA ALA A 211 15.06 -17.81 -15.26
C ALA A 211 15.98 -16.98 -16.20
N HIS A 212 15.41 -16.21 -17.14
CA HIS A 212 16.15 -15.32 -18.05
C HIS A 212 16.67 -14.03 -17.41
N LEU A 213 16.61 -13.91 -16.08
CA LEU A 213 16.98 -12.70 -15.38
C LEU A 213 18.52 -12.58 -15.28
N LYS A 214 19.04 -11.36 -15.37
CA LYS A 214 20.47 -11.10 -15.15
C LYS A 214 20.89 -11.63 -13.77
N LYS A 215 22.13 -12.10 -13.62
CA LYS A 215 22.66 -12.69 -12.38
C LYS A 215 22.37 -11.83 -11.14
N ASP A 216 22.46 -10.52 -11.28
CA ASP A 216 22.23 -9.53 -10.21
C ASP A 216 20.78 -9.49 -9.68
N HIS A 217 19.84 -10.12 -10.37
CA HIS A 217 18.42 -10.14 -9.99
C HIS A 217 17.90 -11.54 -9.62
N LEU A 218 18.76 -12.55 -9.55
CA LEU A 218 18.35 -13.93 -9.20
C LEU A 218 17.62 -14.02 -7.86
N TYR A 219 17.92 -13.14 -6.91
CA TYR A 219 17.19 -13.06 -5.64
C TYR A 219 15.68 -12.78 -5.84
N ARG A 220 15.29 -12.04 -6.88
CA ARG A 220 13.88 -11.77 -7.20
C ARG A 220 13.16 -13.01 -7.71
N LEU A 221 13.86 -13.84 -8.48
CA LEU A 221 13.34 -15.14 -8.94
C LEU A 221 13.17 -16.09 -7.76
N GLN A 222 14.18 -16.19 -6.88
CA GLN A 222 14.09 -17.01 -5.67
C GLN A 222 12.93 -16.58 -4.79
N TYR A 223 12.72 -15.27 -4.63
CA TYR A 223 11.58 -14.74 -3.92
C TYR A 223 10.25 -15.05 -4.61
N ALA A 224 10.16 -14.93 -5.94
CA ALA A 224 8.97 -15.30 -6.69
C ALA A 224 8.60 -16.79 -6.47
N ILE A 225 9.58 -17.68 -6.50
CA ILE A 225 9.39 -19.12 -6.24
C ILE A 225 8.91 -19.34 -4.79
N TYR A 226 9.46 -18.59 -3.84
CA TYR A 226 9.00 -18.63 -2.44
C TYR A 226 7.52 -18.22 -2.32
N LEU A 227 7.10 -17.13 -2.97
CA LEU A 227 5.70 -16.69 -2.98
C LEU A 227 4.78 -17.74 -3.60
N LEU A 228 5.18 -18.33 -4.73
CA LEU A 228 4.44 -19.41 -5.38
C LEU A 228 4.25 -20.61 -4.44
N ASN A 229 5.30 -21.00 -3.72
CA ASN A 229 5.22 -22.09 -2.74
C ASN A 229 4.24 -21.78 -1.60
N LYS A 230 4.14 -20.51 -1.20
CA LYS A 230 3.16 -20.07 -0.19
C LYS A 230 1.73 -20.14 -0.70
N ASP A 231 1.47 -19.76 -1.95
CA ASP A 231 0.16 -19.94 -2.57
C ASP A 231 -0.22 -21.43 -2.64
N ILE A 232 0.73 -22.31 -3.03
CA ILE A 232 0.53 -23.76 -3.08
C ILE A 232 0.21 -24.32 -1.69
N GLU A 233 0.90 -23.87 -0.64
CA GLU A 233 0.64 -24.27 0.74
C GLU A 233 -0.80 -23.95 1.17
N VAL A 234 -1.28 -22.74 0.87
CA VAL A 234 -2.67 -22.31 1.18
C VAL A 234 -3.69 -23.22 0.47
N VAL A 235 -3.49 -23.46 -0.82
CA VAL A 235 -4.38 -24.35 -1.60
C VAL A 235 -4.37 -25.77 -1.02
N GLY A 236 -3.21 -26.29 -0.66
CA GLY A 236 -3.04 -27.62 -0.06
C GLY A 236 -3.74 -27.77 1.30
N VAL A 237 -3.62 -26.77 2.17
CA VAL A 237 -4.29 -26.76 3.49
C VAL A 237 -5.81 -26.76 3.33
N VAL A 238 -6.35 -25.93 2.43
CA VAL A 238 -7.80 -25.90 2.20
C VAL A 238 -8.30 -27.21 1.58
N TYR A 239 -7.53 -27.82 0.69
CA TYR A 239 -7.86 -29.12 0.12
C TYR A 239 -7.98 -30.20 1.21
N LEU A 240 -7.01 -30.26 2.14
CA LEU A 240 -7.04 -31.18 3.28
C LEU A 240 -8.28 -30.95 4.15
N HIS A 241 -8.58 -29.69 4.47
CA HIS A 241 -9.75 -29.35 5.28
C HIS A 241 -11.07 -29.77 4.61
N LYS A 242 -11.24 -29.50 3.31
CA LYS A 242 -12.43 -29.88 2.53
C LYS A 242 -12.56 -31.39 2.26
N ARG A 243 -11.49 -32.16 2.43
CA ARG A 243 -11.51 -33.61 2.32
C ARG A 243 -11.99 -34.28 3.61
N ILE A 244 -11.64 -33.69 4.76
CA ILE A 244 -11.94 -34.21 6.10
C ILE A 244 -13.36 -33.83 6.56
N CYS A 245 -13.86 -32.64 6.20
CA CYS A 245 -15.23 -32.18 6.47
C CYS A 245 -16.24 -32.61 5.39
#